data_AF-A0A3B1C700-F1
#
_entry.id   AF-A0A3B1C700-F1
#
_cell.length_a   1.000
_cell.length_b   1.000
_cell.length_c   1.000
_cell.angle_alpha   90.00
_cell.angle_beta   90.00
_cell.angle_gamma   90.00
#
_symmetry.space_group_name_H-M   'P 1'
#
loop_
_entity.id
_entity.type
_entity.pdbx_description
1 polymer ?
#
loop_
_entity_poly.entity_id
_entity_poly.type
_entity_poly.pdbx_seq_one_letter_code
_entity_poly.pdbx_strand_id
1 'polypeptide(L)' 'MLSFIYQLARQFELKHGFAPNLIRLNYEQFEHLRTELADIDGLDNLSRVLGMEIVLTTDQAHPSVSWSEVDWSCAIAV' A
#
# COMPACT_ATOMS: atom_id res chain seq x y z
N MET A 1 -9.84 1.52 6.91
CA MET A 1 -8.78 1.93 5.97
C MET A 1 -8.69 1.02 4.75
N LEU A 2 -8.85 -0.30 4.88
CA LEU A 2 -8.70 -1.22 3.76
C LEU A 2 -9.58 -0.89 2.54
N SER A 3 -10.87 -0.55 2.77
CA SER A 3 -11.80 -0.12 1.72
C SER A 3 -11.33 1.13 0.96
N PHE A 4 -10.70 2.07 1.66
CA PHE A 4 -10.14 3.28 1.07
C PHE A 4 -8.94 2.96 0.16
N ILE A 5 -8.08 2.02 0.56
CA ILE A 5 -6.95 1.57 -0.25
C ILE A 5 -7.43 0.91 -1.55
N TYR A 6 -8.45 0.05 -1.49
CA TYR A 6 -9.04 -0.53 -2.69
C TYR A 6 -9.69 0.53 -3.59
N GLN A 7 -10.29 1.57 -3.01
CA GLN A 7 -10.82 2.68 -3.77
C GLN A 7 -9.72 3.47 -4.50
N LEU A 8 -8.60 3.74 -3.83
CA LEU A 8 -7.43 4.38 -4.45
C LEU A 8 -6.87 3.52 -5.58
N ALA A 9 -6.74 2.22 -5.36
CA ALA A 9 -6.24 1.29 -6.38
C ALA A 9 -7.16 1.25 -7.61
N ARG A 10 -8.49 1.19 -7.39
CA ARG A 10 -9.47 1.23 -8.46
C ARG A 10 -9.46 2.56 -9.23
N GLN A 11 -9.32 3.69 -8.54
CA GLN A 11 -9.20 4.99 -9.19
C GLN A 11 -7.93 5.10 -10.02
N PHE A 12 -6.83 4.55 -9.53
CA PHE A 12 -5.57 4.47 -10.28
C PHE A 12 -5.73 3.62 -11.54
N GLU A 13 -6.32 2.43 -11.42
CA GLU A 13 -6.55 1.53 -12.55
C GLU A 13 -7.45 2.16 -13.62
N LEU A 14 -8.55 2.79 -13.22
CA LEU A 14 -9.44 3.50 -14.15
C LEU A 14 -8.73 4.65 -14.88
N LYS A 15 -7.74 5.29 -14.24
CA LYS A 15 -7.00 6.41 -14.81
C LYS A 15 -5.85 5.97 -15.72
N HIS A 16 -5.18 4.87 -15.38
CA HIS A 16 -3.93 4.45 -16.01
C HIS A 16 -4.04 3.21 -16.90
N GLY A 17 -5.11 2.42 -16.75
CA GLY A 17 -5.34 1.18 -17.49
C GLY A 17 -4.62 -0.05 -16.93
N PHE A 18 -3.99 0.07 -15.76
CA PHE A 18 -3.29 -1.03 -15.07
C PHE A 18 -3.35 -0.82 -13.56
N ALA A 19 -3.27 -1.92 -12.80
CA ALA A 19 -3.31 -1.90 -11.34
C ALA A 19 -2.01 -1.31 -10.75
N PRO A 20 -2.07 -0.56 -9.65
CA PRO A 20 -0.88 -0.17 -8.92
C PRO A 20 -0.27 -1.40 -8.23
N ASN A 21 1.04 -1.37 -8.01
CA ASN A 21 1.76 -2.41 -7.27
C ASN A 21 2.42 -1.87 -5.99
N LEU A 22 2.30 -0.58 -5.70
CA LEU A 22 2.96 0.06 -4.57
C LEU A 22 1.99 0.99 -3.84
N ILE A 23 1.97 0.90 -2.51
CA ILE A 23 1.28 1.84 -1.63
C ILE A 23 2.29 2.56 -0.74
N ARG A 24 2.19 3.89 -0.68
CA ARG A 24 2.91 4.73 0.29
C ARG A 24 2.00 5.07 1.43
N LEU A 25 2.49 4.83 2.64
CA LEU A 25 1.82 5.10 3.90
C LEU A 25 2.81 5.76 4.86
N ASN A 26 2.32 6.55 5.80
CA ASN A 26 3.11 6.88 6.97
C ASN A 26 3.01 5.77 8.04
N TYR A 27 3.82 5.86 9.09
CA TYR A 27 3.86 4.84 10.13
C TYR A 27 2.53 4.68 10.89
N GLU A 28 1.85 5.79 11.20
CA GLU A 28 0.56 5.77 11.89
C GLU A 28 -0.52 5.06 11.04
N GLN A 29 -0.58 5.39 9.75
CA GLN A 29 -1.46 4.76 8.77
C GLN A 29 -1.17 3.26 8.61
N PHE A 30 0.11 2.88 8.64
CA PHE A 30 0.52 1.48 8.57
C PHE A 30 0.05 0.71 9.81
N GLU A 31 0.24 1.25 11.01
CA GLU A 31 -0.19 0.59 12.25
C GLU A 31 -1.72 0.48 12.35
N HIS A 32 -2.46 1.49 11.88
CA HIS A 32 -3.92 1.38 11.74
C HIS A 32 -4.32 0.27 10.77
N LEU A 33 -3.68 0.21 9.60
CA LEU A 33 -3.94 -0.84 8.61
C LEU A 33 -3.59 -2.23 9.15
N ARG A 34 -2.48 -2.35 9.88
CA ARG A 34 -2.05 -3.58 10.53
C ARG A 34 -3.05 -4.04 11.59
N THR A 35 -3.56 -3.12 12.41
CA THR A 35 -4.57 -3.43 13.43
C THR A 35 -5.87 -3.91 12.79
N GLU A 36 -6.37 -3.19 11.77
CA GLU A 36 -7.57 -3.60 11.03
C GLU A 36 -7.44 -4.98 10.39
N LEU A 37 -6.23 -5.35 9.96
CA LEU A 37 -5.96 -6.64 9.33
C LEU A 37 -5.69 -7.76 10.35
N ALA A 38 -5.14 -7.44 11.52
CA ALA A 38 -4.99 -8.38 12.62
C ALA A 38 -6.35 -8.85 13.17
N ASP A 39 -7.37 -8.01 13.08
CA ASP A 39 -8.76 -8.37 13.42
C ASP A 39 -9.41 -9.32 12.39
N ILE A 40 -8.77 -9.55 11.23
CA ILE A 40 -9.24 -10.47 10.20
C ILE A 40 -8.38 -11.73 10.24
N ASP A 41 -8.91 -12.77 10.87
CA ASP A 41 -8.24 -14.08 11.02
C ASP A 41 -7.70 -14.61 9.68
N GLY A 42 -6.41 -14.98 9.67
CA GLY A 42 -5.74 -15.60 8.53
C GLY A 42 -5.03 -14.65 7.56
N LEU A 43 -4.93 -13.35 7.87
CA LEU A 43 -4.15 -12.38 7.09
C LEU A 43 -2.73 -12.19 7.64
N ASP A 44 -1.89 -13.21 7.50
CA ASP A 44 -0.52 -13.21 8.05
C ASP A 44 0.47 -12.34 7.25
N ASN A 45 0.09 -11.83 6.08
CA ASN A 45 0.98 -11.02 5.25
C ASN A 45 0.26 -9.88 4.52
N LEU A 46 0.44 -8.67 5.05
CA LEU A 46 -0.19 -7.43 4.57
C LEU A 46 0.05 -7.16 3.08
N SER A 47 1.27 -7.36 2.59
CA SER A 47 1.60 -7.10 1.18
C SER A 47 0.96 -8.14 0.25
N ARG A 48 0.88 -9.41 0.69
CA ARG A 48 0.16 -10.45 -0.06
C ARG A 48 -1.33 -10.20 -0.13
N VAL A 49 -1.92 -9.72 0.97
CA VAL A 49 -3.35 -9.37 1.04
C VAL A 49 -3.67 -8.24 0.09
N LEU A 50 -2.83 -7.21 0.08
CA LEU A 50 -3.02 -6.03 -0.75
C LEU A 50 -2.64 -6.28 -2.21
N GLY A 51 -1.82 -7.30 -2.49
CA GLY A 51 -1.19 -7.48 -3.80
C GLY A 51 -0.24 -6.33 -4.16
N MET A 52 0.20 -5.56 -3.17
CA MET A 52 1.00 -4.35 -3.33
C MET A 52 2.12 -4.31 -2.30
N GLU A 53 3.23 -3.73 -2.71
CA GLU A 53 4.36 -3.39 -1.85
C GLU A 53 4.05 -2.18 -1.00
N ILE A 54 4.52 -2.17 0.25
CA ILE A 54 4.27 -1.10 1.20
C ILE A 54 5.55 -0.32 1.43
N VAL A 55 5.52 0.97 1.14
CA VAL A 55 6.61 1.90 1.41
C VAL A 55 6.19 2.85 2.51
N LEU A 56 7.00 2.90 3.58
CA LEU A 56 6.78 3.83 4.69
C LEU A 56 7.48 5.16 4.39
N THR A 57 6.74 6.27 4.40
CA THR A 57 7.29 7.62 4.25
C THR A 57 6.91 8.52 5.43
N THR A 58 7.75 9.51 5.73
CA THR A 58 7.58 10.40 6.89
C THR A 58 6.78 11.68 6.58
N ASP A 59 6.49 11.93 5.31
CA ASP A 59 6.04 13.20 4.76
C ASP A 59 4.64 13.15 4.11
N GLN A 60 3.97 12.00 4.14
CA GLN A 60 2.62 11.85 3.55
C GLN A 60 1.50 11.97 4.58
N ALA A 61 0.60 12.93 4.34
CA ALA A 61 -0.64 13.12 5.09
C ALA A 61 -1.74 12.12 4.69
N HIS A 62 -1.68 11.57 3.47
CA HIS A 62 -2.69 10.67 2.93
C HIS A 62 -2.05 9.46 2.25
N PRO A 63 -2.65 8.26 2.39
CA PRO A 63 -2.24 7.08 1.63
C PRO A 63 -2.25 7.37 0.14
N SER A 64 -1.23 6.91 -0.59
CA SER A 64 -1.17 7.03 -2.04
C SER A 64 -0.74 5.73 -2.70
N VAL A 65 -1.30 5.45 -3.87
CA VAL A 65 -0.92 4.29 -4.68
C VAL A 65 -0.11 4.75 -5.88
N SER A 66 0.80 3.90 -6.33
CA SER A 66 1.57 4.10 -7.55
C SER A 66 1.98 2.77 -8.17
N TRP A 67 2.54 2.87 -9.37
CA TRP A 67 3.18 1.75 -10.03
C TRP A 67 4.68 2.02 -10.13
N SER A 68 5.49 1.02 -9.78
CA SER A 68 6.96 1.05 -9.90
C SER A 68 7.42 -0.22 -10.60
N GLU A 69 8.32 -0.08 -11.57
CA GLU A 69 8.98 -1.21 -12.21
C GLU A 69 10.14 -1.76 -11.36
N VAL A 70 10.64 -0.93 -10.44
CA VAL A 70 11.72 -1.25 -9.50
C VAL A 70 11.11 -1.74 -8.20
N ASP A 71 11.51 -2.94 -7.78
CA ASP A 71 11.25 -3.48 -6.46
C ASP A 71 11.84 -2.51 -5.42
N TRP A 72 11.00 -1.96 -4.53
CA TRP A 72 11.43 -0.92 -3.57
C TRP A 72 12.57 -1.41 -2.67
N SER A 73 12.68 -2.72 -2.45
CA SER A 73 13.77 -3.32 -1.66
C SER A 73 15.15 -3.09 -2.32
N CYS A 74 15.20 -2.92 -3.63
CA CYS A 74 16.41 -2.55 -4.38
C CYS A 74 16.60 -1.03 -4.55
N ALA A 75 15.61 -0.21 -4.20
CA ALA A 75 15.63 1.24 -4.43
C ALA A 75 16.31 2.05 -3.31
N ILE A 76 16.71 1.42 -2.20
CA ILE A 76 17.55 2.05 -1.17
C ILE A 76 19.00 2.06 -1.68
N ALA A 77 19.35 3.06 -2.48
CA ALA A 77 20.74 3.39 -2.76
C ALA A 77 21.40 3.87 -1.46
N VAL A 78 22.43 3.15 -1.03
CA VAL A 78 23.34 3.49 0.08
C VAL A 78 24.07 4.81 -0.22
#